data_AF-A0A6J7AUF6-F1
#
_entry.id   AF-A0A6J7AUF6-F1
#
_cell.length_a   1.000
_cell.length_b   1.000
_cell.length_c   1.000
_cell.angle_alpha   90.00
_cell.angle_beta   90.00
_cell.angle_gamma   90.00
#
_symmetry.space_group_name_H-M   'P 1'
#
loop_
_entity.id
_entity.type
_entity.pdbx_description
1 polymer ?
#
loop_
_entity_poly.entity_id
_entity_poly.type
_entity_poly.pdbx_seq_one_letter_code
_entity_poly.pdbx_strand_id
1 'polypeptide(L)'
;MEDLKEIFYISYEMAAHRITSLATKHLEIDSHFLRTDPEGVVQKAYENDGISFPSDPDGSLEGERVSRHWGARQAWNSSDSFSLHYQYTRTDHGEFWCVTYLETDGQPSAITLGTTAKNARFFRGHNTLRQVGARTDDTRPDPALLSRWEGVAWPSATERGHVLSALPPSPRSFTPFPGVDVHDVYRFLERQRPGY
;
A
#
# COMPACT_ATOMS: atom_id res chain seq x y z
N MET A 1 12.37 5.83 -13.94
CA MET A 1 12.55 6.46 -12.63
C MET A 1 14.01 6.37 -12.20
N GLU A 2 14.63 5.20 -12.32
CA GLU A 2 16.08 5.01 -12.15
C GLU A 2 16.88 6.01 -13.00
N ASP A 3 16.59 6.09 -14.32
CA ASP A 3 17.25 7.04 -15.23
C ASP A 3 17.12 8.52 -14.75
N LEU A 4 15.97 8.91 -14.20
CA LEU A 4 15.73 10.27 -13.68
C LEU A 4 16.54 10.53 -12.40
N LYS A 5 16.58 9.55 -11.50
CA LYS A 5 17.39 9.61 -10.28
C LYS A 5 18.87 9.75 -10.61
N GLU A 6 19.37 9.01 -11.59
CA GLU A 6 20.77 9.06 -12.01
C GLU A 6 21.14 10.38 -12.70
N ILE A 7 20.31 10.87 -13.63
CA ILE A 7 20.60 12.10 -14.37
C ILE A 7 20.53 13.35 -13.48
N PHE A 8 19.54 13.40 -12.57
CA PHE A 8 19.27 14.59 -11.75
C PHE A 8 19.75 14.50 -10.31
N TYR A 9 20.35 13.37 -9.90
CA TYR A 9 20.84 13.12 -8.54
C TYR A 9 19.77 13.36 -7.46
N ILE A 10 18.55 12.90 -7.71
CA ILE A 10 17.40 13.04 -6.82
C ILE A 10 16.98 11.69 -6.22
N SER A 11 16.25 11.70 -5.10
CA SER A 11 15.71 10.45 -4.55
C SER A 11 14.68 9.81 -5.48
N TYR A 12 14.42 8.51 -5.29
CA TYR A 12 13.39 7.80 -6.04
C TYR A 12 12.01 8.41 -5.79
N GLU A 13 11.74 8.83 -4.55
CA GLU A 13 10.53 9.56 -4.16
C GLU A 13 10.35 10.86 -4.95
N MET A 14 11.38 11.71 -5.01
CA MET A 14 11.31 12.97 -5.75
C MET A 14 11.06 12.72 -7.24
N ALA A 15 11.72 11.72 -7.82
CA ALA A 15 11.51 11.34 -9.22
C ALA A 15 10.07 10.86 -9.46
N ALA A 16 9.56 9.97 -8.60
CA ALA A 16 8.21 9.43 -8.68
C ALA A 16 7.13 10.50 -8.47
N HIS A 17 7.34 11.45 -7.56
CA HIS A 17 6.41 12.55 -7.38
C HIS A 17 6.47 13.56 -8.53
N ARG A 18 7.66 13.82 -9.11
CA ARG A 18 7.78 14.78 -10.20
C ARG A 18 7.20 14.26 -11.51
N ILE A 19 7.35 12.96 -11.78
CA ILE A 19 6.89 12.36 -13.03
C ILE A 19 5.37 12.39 -13.15
N THR A 20 4.60 12.35 -12.06
CA THR A 20 3.13 12.44 -12.15
C THR A 20 2.67 13.77 -12.76
N SER A 21 3.28 14.87 -12.33
CA SER A 21 3.00 16.20 -12.89
C SER A 21 3.44 16.33 -14.36
N LEU A 22 4.61 15.77 -14.70
CA LEU A 22 5.16 15.86 -16.06
C LEU A 22 4.38 14.98 -17.05
N ALA A 23 4.03 13.75 -16.64
CA ALA A 23 3.24 12.83 -17.45
C ALA A 23 1.87 13.40 -17.75
N THR A 24 1.20 13.96 -16.75
CA THR A 24 -0.10 14.62 -16.93
C THR A 24 0.02 15.81 -17.89
N LYS A 25 0.94 16.74 -17.61
CA LYS A 25 1.01 18.02 -18.34
C LYS A 25 1.49 17.87 -19.78
N HIS A 26 2.43 16.97 -20.04
CA HIS A 26 3.12 16.90 -21.33
C HIS A 26 2.78 15.66 -22.15
N LEU A 27 2.23 14.61 -21.53
CA LEU A 27 1.91 13.35 -22.20
C LEU A 27 0.42 12.99 -22.09
N GLU A 28 -0.38 13.78 -21.36
CA GLU A 28 -1.80 13.49 -21.10
C GLU A 28 -2.03 12.09 -20.50
N ILE A 29 -1.06 11.66 -19.67
CA ILE A 29 -1.10 10.39 -18.95
C ILE A 29 -1.36 10.69 -17.48
N ASP A 30 -2.58 10.39 -17.02
CA ASP A 30 -2.92 10.42 -15.61
C ASP A 30 -2.17 9.32 -14.85
N SER A 31 -1.79 9.62 -13.62
CA SER A 31 -0.98 8.75 -12.76
C SER A 31 -1.20 9.04 -11.28
N HIS A 32 -0.79 8.10 -10.44
CA HIS A 32 -0.79 8.28 -9.00
C HIS A 32 0.59 8.03 -8.42
N PHE A 33 0.85 8.70 -7.30
CA PHE A 33 2.00 8.53 -6.45
C PHE A 33 1.52 8.14 -5.06
N LEU A 34 2.20 7.19 -4.44
CA LEU A 34 1.90 6.73 -3.09
C LEU A 34 3.20 6.42 -2.35
N ARG A 35 3.31 6.93 -1.13
CA ARG A 35 4.34 6.58 -0.16
C ARG A 35 3.68 6.01 1.08
N THR A 36 4.09 4.81 1.49
CA THR A 36 3.63 4.18 2.73
C THR A 36 4.78 3.70 3.59
N ASP A 37 4.51 3.48 4.86
CA ASP A 37 5.36 2.63 5.71
C ASP A 37 5.24 1.13 5.35
N PRO A 38 6.00 0.23 5.99
CA PRO A 38 5.92 -1.21 5.73
C PRO A 38 4.55 -1.85 5.99
N GLU A 39 3.81 -1.30 6.95
CA GLU A 39 2.46 -1.70 7.30
C GLU A 39 1.40 -1.18 6.32
N GLY A 40 1.80 -0.33 5.36
CA GLY A 40 0.93 0.25 4.33
C GLY A 40 0.15 1.48 4.79
N VAL A 41 0.56 2.11 5.89
CA VAL A 41 0.02 3.40 6.33
C VAL A 41 0.52 4.48 5.38
N VAL A 42 -0.41 5.26 4.83
CA VAL A 42 -0.15 6.35 3.90
C VAL A 42 0.57 7.47 4.63
N GLN A 43 1.76 7.81 4.13
CA GLN A 43 2.54 8.97 4.56
C GLN A 43 2.36 10.13 3.57
N LYS A 44 2.19 9.81 2.28
CA LYS A 44 1.95 10.79 1.23
C LYS A 44 1.28 10.13 0.03
N ALA A 45 0.30 10.81 -0.55
CA ALA A 45 -0.38 10.32 -1.74
C ALA A 45 -0.74 11.48 -2.68
N TYR A 46 -0.82 11.17 -3.96
CA TYR A 46 -1.31 12.03 -5.03
C TYR A 46 -1.96 11.15 -6.09
N GLU A 47 -3.10 11.54 -6.63
CA GLU A 47 -3.70 10.87 -7.78
C GLU A 47 -4.40 11.87 -8.69
N ASN A 48 -4.49 11.50 -9.96
CA ASN A 48 -5.41 12.08 -10.92
C ASN A 48 -5.93 11.06 -11.94
N ASP A 49 -5.73 9.76 -11.68
CA ASP A 49 -6.07 8.66 -12.58
C ASP A 49 -7.32 7.89 -12.15
N GLY A 50 -7.96 8.32 -11.06
CA GLY A 50 -9.19 7.74 -10.54
C GLY A 50 -8.97 6.57 -9.60
N ILE A 51 -7.73 6.29 -9.17
CA ILE A 51 -7.52 5.38 -8.04
C ILE A 51 -8.13 5.99 -6.77
N SER A 52 -8.86 5.19 -6.00
CA SER A 52 -9.41 5.63 -4.73
C SER A 52 -8.50 5.18 -3.59
N PHE A 53 -7.77 6.14 -3.00
CA PHE A 53 -7.02 5.90 -1.77
C PHE A 53 -7.97 5.87 -0.57
N PRO A 54 -7.64 5.07 0.47
CA PRO A 54 -8.39 5.12 1.73
C PRO A 54 -8.27 6.52 2.34
N SER A 55 -9.39 7.04 2.83
CA SER A 55 -9.51 8.33 3.51
C SER A 55 -10.31 8.16 4.78
N ASP A 56 -10.03 9.01 5.76
CA ASP A 56 -10.90 9.20 6.92
C ASP A 56 -12.17 9.99 6.53
N PRO A 57 -13.15 10.15 7.44
CA PRO A 57 -14.41 10.83 7.12
C PRO A 57 -14.27 12.31 6.76
N ASP A 58 -13.17 12.96 7.13
CA ASP A 58 -12.81 14.33 6.72
C ASP A 58 -12.03 14.39 5.42
N GLY A 59 -11.67 13.24 4.84
CA GLY A 59 -11.02 13.13 3.53
C GLY A 59 -9.50 13.18 3.58
N SER A 60 -8.90 13.17 4.77
CA SER A 60 -7.45 13.01 4.94
C SER A 60 -7.03 11.59 4.55
N LEU A 61 -5.94 11.52 3.80
CA LEU A 61 -5.32 10.26 3.38
C LEU A 61 -4.24 9.82 4.37
N GLU A 62 -3.60 10.76 5.07
CA GLU A 62 -2.46 10.48 5.93
C GLU A 62 -2.89 9.68 7.16
N GLY A 63 -2.15 8.62 7.48
CA GLY A 63 -2.48 7.73 8.59
C GLY A 63 -3.48 6.62 8.24
N GLU A 64 -4.16 6.72 7.10
CA GLU A 64 -5.01 5.65 6.59
C GLU A 64 -4.18 4.52 5.98
N ARG A 65 -4.73 3.29 5.94
CA ARG A 65 -3.99 2.09 5.53
C ARG A 65 -4.50 1.55 4.20
N VAL A 66 -3.61 1.35 3.24
CA VAL A 66 -3.96 0.75 1.95
C VAL A 66 -4.20 -0.75 2.07
N SER A 67 -4.96 -1.31 1.12
CA SER A 67 -5.23 -2.74 1.08
C SER A 67 -3.95 -3.57 1.05
N ARG A 68 -3.93 -4.66 1.84
CA ARG A 68 -2.86 -5.69 1.84
C ARG A 68 -2.53 -6.25 0.47
N HIS A 69 -3.48 -6.20 -0.47
CA HIS A 69 -3.30 -6.73 -1.82
C HIS A 69 -2.58 -5.75 -2.75
N TRP A 70 -2.40 -4.49 -2.37
CA TRP A 70 -1.71 -3.50 -3.20
C TRP A 70 -0.19 -3.73 -3.23
N GLY A 71 0.45 -3.34 -4.34
CA GLY A 71 1.89 -3.49 -4.53
C GLY A 71 2.73 -2.90 -3.39
N ALA A 72 2.30 -1.76 -2.83
CA ALA A 72 2.93 -1.09 -1.69
C ALA A 72 3.09 -1.99 -0.45
N ARG A 73 2.14 -2.91 -0.21
CA ARG A 73 2.21 -3.88 0.90
C ARG A 73 2.80 -5.23 0.48
N GLN A 74 2.56 -5.63 -0.76
CA GLN A 74 3.05 -6.92 -1.29
C GLN A 74 4.57 -6.93 -1.52
N ALA A 75 5.16 -5.80 -1.88
CA ALA A 75 6.58 -5.68 -2.19
C ALA A 75 7.49 -6.10 -1.01
N TRP A 76 7.09 -5.81 0.23
CA TRP A 76 7.85 -6.18 1.44
C TRP A 76 7.99 -7.69 1.66
N ASN A 77 7.08 -8.48 1.10
CA ASN A 77 7.09 -9.94 1.20
C ASN A 77 7.71 -10.61 -0.03
N SER A 78 8.18 -9.84 -1.01
CA SER A 78 8.87 -10.36 -2.18
C SER A 78 10.27 -10.83 -1.77
N SER A 79 10.66 -12.02 -2.23
CA SER A 79 12.03 -12.55 -2.06
C SER A 79 13.11 -11.68 -2.71
N ASP A 80 12.71 -10.77 -3.58
CA ASP A 80 13.58 -9.85 -4.30
C ASP A 80 13.33 -8.39 -3.83
N SER A 81 13.41 -8.18 -2.51
CA SER A 81 13.01 -6.92 -1.85
C SER A 81 13.82 -5.68 -2.31
N PHE A 82 14.93 -5.88 -3.01
CA PHE A 82 15.77 -4.82 -3.59
C PHE A 82 15.45 -4.51 -5.06
N SER A 83 14.55 -5.28 -5.67
CA SER A 83 14.09 -5.08 -7.06
C SER A 83 12.78 -4.30 -7.13
N LEU A 84 12.50 -3.72 -8.30
CA LEU A 84 11.22 -3.06 -8.55
C LEU A 84 10.05 -4.07 -8.59
N HIS A 85 9.04 -3.83 -7.75
CA HIS A 85 7.83 -4.66 -7.71
C HIS A 85 6.76 -4.11 -8.65
N TYR A 86 6.54 -4.79 -9.77
CA TYR A 86 5.51 -4.44 -10.75
C TYR A 86 4.22 -5.24 -10.53
N GLN A 87 3.07 -4.59 -10.46
CA GLN A 87 1.80 -5.27 -10.21
C GLN A 87 0.63 -4.56 -10.87
N TYR A 88 -0.28 -5.34 -11.46
CA TYR A 88 -1.63 -4.89 -11.75
C TYR A 88 -2.58 -5.25 -10.60
N THR A 89 -3.42 -4.29 -10.22
CA THR A 89 -4.38 -4.43 -9.13
C THR A 89 -5.77 -4.05 -9.63
N ARG A 90 -6.71 -4.99 -9.55
CA ARG A 90 -8.13 -4.77 -9.86
C ARG A 90 -8.86 -4.32 -8.60
N THR A 91 -9.34 -3.08 -8.58
CA THR A 91 -10.13 -2.48 -7.50
C THR A 91 -11.59 -2.31 -7.93
N ASP A 92 -12.42 -1.81 -7.03
CA ASP A 92 -13.82 -1.46 -7.38
C ASP A 92 -13.91 -0.28 -8.35
N HIS A 93 -12.86 0.57 -8.40
CA HIS A 93 -12.82 1.78 -9.22
C HIS A 93 -12.09 1.61 -10.55
N GLY A 94 -11.41 0.47 -10.78
CA GLY A 94 -10.70 0.23 -12.02
C GLY A 94 -9.59 -0.80 -11.89
N GLU A 95 -8.75 -0.87 -12.91
CA GLU A 95 -7.53 -1.67 -12.89
C GLU A 95 -6.32 -0.75 -13.04
N PHE A 96 -5.38 -0.89 -12.13
CA PHE A 96 -4.22 0.00 -12.01
C PHE A 96 -2.95 -0.80 -12.07
N TRP A 97 -1.99 -0.33 -12.87
CA TRP A 97 -0.64 -0.82 -12.87
C TRP A 97 0.21 0.06 -11.96
N CYS A 98 1.00 -0.57 -11.10
CA CYS A 98 1.89 0.10 -10.17
C CYS A 98 3.29 -0.52 -10.25
N VAL A 99 4.29 0.33 -10.06
CA VAL A 99 5.67 -0.04 -9.75
C VAL A 99 6.00 0.48 -8.36
N THR A 100 6.50 -0.39 -7.49
CA THR A 100 6.89 -0.07 -6.13
C THR A 100 8.39 -0.31 -5.93
N TYR A 101 9.08 0.67 -5.37
CA TYR A 101 10.46 0.58 -4.90
C TYR A 101 10.47 0.66 -3.37
N LEU A 102 11.26 -0.19 -2.72
CA LEU A 102 11.44 -0.15 -1.27
C LEU A 102 12.68 0.68 -0.94
N GLU A 103 12.47 1.77 -0.21
CA GLU A 103 13.55 2.57 0.34
C GLU A 103 13.79 2.13 1.78
N THR A 104 14.94 1.50 2.02
CA THR A 104 15.32 0.98 3.34
C THR A 104 16.33 1.87 4.06
N ASP A 105 16.93 2.82 3.35
CA ASP A 105 17.86 3.78 3.93
C ASP A 105 17.08 4.86 4.70
N GLY A 106 17.25 4.92 6.02
CA GLY A 106 16.49 5.82 6.88
C GLY A 106 15.19 5.18 7.39
N GLN A 107 14.06 5.86 7.25
CA GLN A 107 12.75 5.31 7.63
C GLN A 107 12.21 4.42 6.51
N PRO A 108 12.07 3.10 6.72
CA PRO A 108 11.64 2.17 5.69
C PRO A 108 10.32 2.61 5.06
N SER A 109 10.30 2.76 3.73
CA SER A 109 9.15 3.28 2.99
C SER A 109 8.97 2.55 1.66
N ALA A 110 7.72 2.30 1.27
CA ALA A 110 7.38 1.83 -0.07
C ALA A 110 6.98 3.02 -0.94
N ILE A 111 7.75 3.29 -1.99
CA ILE A 111 7.52 4.36 -2.95
C ILE A 111 6.89 3.79 -4.21
N THR A 112 5.66 4.17 -4.49
CA THR A 112 4.85 3.64 -5.57
C THR A 112 4.49 4.73 -6.58
N LEU A 113 4.70 4.43 -7.86
CA LEU A 113 4.14 5.16 -8.99
C LEU A 113 3.20 4.22 -9.74
N GLY A 114 2.05 4.71 -10.17
CA GLY A 114 1.19 3.93 -11.03
C GLY A 114 0.34 4.76 -11.96
N THR A 115 -0.43 4.06 -12.78
CA THR A 115 -1.40 4.61 -13.73
C THR A 115 -2.49 3.57 -13.99
N THR A 116 -3.53 3.93 -14.74
CA THR A 116 -4.53 2.96 -15.22
C THR A 116 -3.90 1.87 -16.08
N ALA A 117 -4.51 0.68 -16.10
CA ALA A 117 -4.07 -0.42 -16.95
C ALA A 117 -4.01 -0.05 -18.44
N LYS A 118 -4.90 0.85 -18.88
CA LYS A 118 -4.90 1.40 -20.24
C LYS A 118 -3.57 2.10 -20.56
N ASN A 119 -3.08 2.94 -19.66
CA ASN A 119 -1.87 3.75 -19.89
C ASN A 119 -0.57 3.01 -19.53
N ALA A 120 -0.65 1.88 -18.84
CA ALA A 120 0.50 1.10 -18.39
C ALA A 120 1.52 0.79 -19.50
N ARG A 121 1.07 0.56 -20.74
CA ARG A 121 1.92 0.25 -21.91
C ARG A 121 3.07 1.24 -22.15
N PHE A 122 2.97 2.47 -21.65
CA PHE A 122 4.00 3.50 -21.78
C PHE A 122 5.13 3.40 -20.73
N PHE A 123 4.98 2.52 -19.73
CA PHE A 123 5.93 2.36 -18.64
C PHE A 123 6.71 1.05 -18.75
N ARG A 124 7.98 1.07 -18.35
CA ARG A 124 8.79 -0.16 -18.21
C ARG A 124 8.18 -1.05 -17.12
N GLY A 125 8.14 -2.37 -17.35
CA GLY A 125 7.56 -3.34 -16.42
C GLY A 125 6.05 -3.55 -16.57
N HIS A 126 5.39 -2.91 -17.54
CA HIS A 126 3.97 -3.12 -17.83
C HIS A 126 3.62 -4.54 -18.29
N ASN A 127 4.60 -5.32 -18.73
CA ASN A 127 4.45 -6.71 -19.16
C ASN A 127 4.50 -7.70 -17.98
N THR A 128 4.46 -7.22 -16.74
CA THR A 128 4.37 -8.07 -15.54
C THR A 128 3.15 -8.99 -15.60
N LEU A 129 3.35 -10.25 -15.21
CA LEU A 129 2.27 -11.24 -15.09
C LEU A 129 1.56 -11.18 -13.73
N ARG A 130 2.03 -10.33 -12.81
CA ARG A 130 1.49 -10.21 -11.45
C ARG A 130 0.17 -9.44 -11.47
N GLN A 131 -0.91 -10.18 -11.30
CA GLN A 131 -2.28 -9.69 -11.33
C GLN A 131 -2.97 -10.03 -10.01
N VAL A 132 -3.46 -9.01 -9.29
CA VAL A 132 -4.05 -9.18 -7.95
C VAL A 132 -5.43 -8.53 -7.87
N GLY A 133 -6.41 -9.23 -7.32
CA GLY A 133 -7.73 -8.68 -7.01
C GLY A 133 -7.72 -7.98 -5.65
N ALA A 134 -8.18 -6.74 -5.59
CA ALA A 134 -8.31 -5.94 -4.37
C ALA A 134 -9.67 -5.23 -4.29
N ARG A 135 -10.71 -5.83 -4.88
CA ARG A 135 -12.10 -5.39 -4.71
C ARG A 135 -12.54 -5.56 -3.25
N THR A 136 -13.61 -4.87 -2.85
CA THR A 136 -14.19 -5.01 -1.51
C THR A 136 -14.50 -6.49 -1.18
N ASP A 137 -15.00 -7.26 -2.16
CA ASP A 137 -15.25 -8.69 -1.98
C ASP A 137 -13.96 -9.53 -1.91
N ASP A 138 -12.90 -9.18 -2.64
CA ASP A 138 -11.61 -9.88 -2.59
C ASP A 138 -10.88 -9.68 -1.26
N THR A 139 -11.15 -8.56 -0.60
CA THR A 139 -10.47 -8.14 0.62
C THR A 139 -11.23 -8.50 1.88
N ARG A 140 -12.51 -8.89 1.77
CA ARG A 140 -13.36 -9.30 2.88
C ARG A 140 -12.69 -10.45 3.68
N PRO A 141 -12.58 -10.33 5.01
CA PRO A 141 -12.07 -11.41 5.83
C PRO A 141 -12.92 -12.67 5.69
N ASP A 142 -12.27 -13.84 5.70
CA ASP A 142 -12.99 -15.12 5.77
C ASP A 142 -13.69 -15.23 7.14
N PRO A 143 -15.03 -15.33 7.20
CA PRO A 143 -15.75 -15.45 8.46
C PRO A 143 -15.30 -16.65 9.31
N ALA A 144 -14.88 -17.75 8.67
CA ALA A 144 -14.39 -18.92 9.38
C ALA A 144 -13.04 -18.68 10.05
N LEU A 145 -12.18 -17.86 9.43
CA LEU A 145 -10.91 -17.44 10.01
C LEU A 145 -11.15 -16.51 11.21
N LEU A 146 -12.05 -15.52 11.06
CA LEU A 146 -12.41 -14.61 12.14
C LEU A 146 -12.95 -15.38 13.35
N SER A 147 -13.98 -16.21 13.15
CA SER A 147 -14.61 -16.97 14.22
C SER A 147 -13.66 -17.93 14.94
N ARG A 148 -12.60 -18.39 14.28
CA ARG A 148 -11.62 -19.33 14.87
C ARG A 148 -10.67 -18.63 15.83
N TRP A 149 -10.22 -17.43 15.48
CA TRP A 149 -9.15 -16.72 16.21
C TRP A 149 -9.69 -15.62 17.12
N GLU A 150 -10.92 -15.16 16.88
CA GLU A 150 -11.66 -14.29 17.78
C GLU A 150 -11.74 -14.92 19.18
N GLY A 151 -11.32 -14.17 20.20
CA GLY A 151 -11.28 -14.66 21.59
C GLY A 151 -10.08 -15.54 21.95
N VAL A 152 -9.33 -16.05 20.97
CA VAL A 152 -8.21 -16.98 21.17
C VAL A 152 -6.85 -16.30 21.02
N ALA A 153 -6.74 -15.32 20.13
CA ALA A 153 -5.51 -14.59 19.87
C ALA A 153 -5.66 -13.09 20.14
N TRP A 154 -4.79 -12.57 21.00
CA TRP A 154 -4.70 -11.14 21.33
C TRP A 154 -3.36 -10.57 20.88
N PRO A 155 -3.33 -9.76 19.81
CA PRO A 155 -2.10 -9.12 19.39
C PRO A 155 -1.70 -8.04 20.41
N SER A 156 -0.64 -8.28 21.16
CA SER A 156 0.00 -7.23 21.95
C SER A 156 1.01 -6.50 21.06
N ALA A 157 0.66 -5.30 20.59
CA ALA A 157 1.66 -4.42 20.00
C ALA A 157 2.45 -3.77 21.14
N THR A 158 3.79 -3.86 21.10
CA THR A 158 4.63 -3.04 21.96
C THR A 158 4.37 -1.57 21.62
N GLU A 159 3.92 -0.80 22.61
CA GLU A 159 3.75 0.64 22.47
C GLU A 159 5.07 1.25 21.99
N ARG A 160 5.08 1.83 20.78
CA ARG A 160 6.16 2.75 20.38
C ARG A 160 5.96 4.01 21.22
N GLY A 161 6.67 4.09 22.34
CA GLY A 161 6.40 5.02 23.43
C GLY A 161 6.60 6.49 23.09
N HIS A 162 5.71 7.12 22.33
CA HIS A 162 5.57 8.58 22.19
C HIS A 162 4.13 9.06 21.90
N VAL A 163 3.07 8.29 22.20
CA VAL A 163 1.67 8.74 21.97
C VAL A 163 0.87 8.74 23.27
N LEU A 164 1.18 9.72 24.13
CA LEU A 164 0.21 10.26 25.07
C LEU A 164 0.00 11.73 24.75
N SER A 165 -0.74 12.00 23.67
CA SER A 165 -1.35 13.31 23.43
C SER A 165 -2.53 13.15 22.49
N ALA A 166 -3.71 13.39 23.06
CA ALA A 166 -5.02 13.59 22.44
C ALA A 166 -5.34 12.68 21.24
N LEU A 167 -5.94 11.51 21.51
CA LEU A 167 -6.68 10.78 20.48
C LEU A 167 -7.86 11.66 20.03
N PRO A 168 -7.94 12.10 18.76
CA PRO A 168 -9.17 12.64 18.23
C PRO A 168 -10.22 11.52 18.24
N PRO A 169 -11.52 11.84 18.37
CA PRO A 169 -12.59 10.85 18.36
C PRO A 169 -12.62 10.15 17.00
N SER A 170 -11.93 9.01 16.88
CA SER A 170 -12.01 8.19 15.68
C SER A 170 -13.40 7.55 15.62
N PRO A 171 -14.12 7.62 14.51
CA PRO A 171 -15.40 6.90 14.34
C PRO A 171 -15.22 5.38 14.16
N ARG A 172 -13.99 4.87 14.25
CA ARG A 172 -13.72 3.43 14.29
C ARG A 172 -14.23 2.86 15.61
N SER A 173 -14.99 1.77 15.52
CA SER A 173 -15.32 0.92 16.67
C SER A 173 -14.02 0.61 17.41
N PHE A 174 -13.95 0.93 18.70
CA PHE A 174 -12.75 0.78 19.51
C PHE A 174 -12.13 -0.61 19.32
N THR A 175 -11.04 -0.69 18.57
CA THR A 175 -10.18 -1.87 18.53
C THR A 175 -9.13 -1.70 19.62
N PRO A 176 -9.04 -2.60 20.60
CA PRO A 176 -8.09 -2.50 21.72
C PRO A 176 -6.60 -2.53 21.31
N PHE A 177 -6.31 -2.61 20.00
CA PHE A 177 -4.97 -2.73 19.43
C PHE A 177 -4.77 -1.70 18.30
N PRO A 178 -4.60 -0.41 18.63
CA PRO A 178 -4.38 0.63 17.63
C PRO A 178 -3.15 0.32 16.78
N GLY A 179 -3.28 0.40 15.46
CA GLY A 179 -2.20 0.13 14.50
C GLY A 179 -2.00 -1.33 14.10
N VAL A 180 -2.70 -2.29 14.71
CA VAL A 180 -2.63 -3.71 14.32
C VAL A 180 -3.78 -4.08 13.39
N ASP A 181 -3.46 -4.67 12.24
CA ASP A 181 -4.45 -5.36 11.42
C ASP A 181 -4.69 -6.77 12.01
N VAL A 182 -5.76 -6.93 12.78
CA VAL A 182 -6.12 -8.18 13.45
C VAL A 182 -6.31 -9.33 12.43
N HIS A 183 -6.76 -9.02 11.22
CA HIS A 183 -6.94 -10.02 10.18
C HIS A 183 -5.60 -10.54 9.65
N ASP A 184 -4.59 -9.68 9.51
CA ASP A 184 -3.22 -10.10 9.17
C ASP A 184 -2.61 -11.01 10.25
N VAL A 185 -2.88 -10.71 11.54
CA VAL A 185 -2.47 -11.55 12.67
C VAL A 185 -3.14 -12.92 12.58
N TYR A 186 -4.45 -12.97 12.36
CA TYR A 186 -5.17 -14.24 12.26
C TYR A 186 -4.71 -15.08 11.07
N ARG A 187 -4.45 -14.44 9.92
CA ARG A 187 -3.83 -15.10 8.75
C ARG A 187 -2.44 -15.64 9.05
N PHE A 188 -1.61 -14.88 9.76
CA PHE A 188 -0.30 -15.34 10.20
C PHE A 188 -0.42 -16.58 11.08
N LEU A 189 -1.28 -16.55 12.09
CA LEU A 189 -1.50 -17.67 13.00
C LEU A 189 -2.02 -18.91 12.26
N GLU A 190 -2.93 -18.75 11.30
CA GLU A 190 -3.43 -19.87 10.49
C GLU A 190 -2.30 -20.53 9.67
N ARG A 191 -1.38 -19.73 9.11
CA ARG A 191 -0.21 -20.25 8.37
C ARG A 191 0.80 -20.98 9.26
N GLN A 192 0.90 -20.60 10.53
CA GLN A 192 1.84 -21.20 11.49
C GLN A 192 1.28 -22.44 12.21
N ARG A 193 0.04 -22.84 11.92
CA ARG A 193 -0.52 -24.07 12.50
C ARG A 193 0.29 -25.27 12.01
N PRO A 194 0.83 -26.10 12.92
CA PRO A 194 1.34 -27.41 12.53
C PRO A 194 0.19 -28.19 11.87
N GLY A 195 0.44 -28.71 10.66
CA GLY A 195 -0.47 -29.68 10.06
C GLY A 195 -0.57 -30.90 10.97
N TYR A 196 -1.79 -31.34 11.25
CA TYR A 196 -2.02 -32.68 11.80
C TYR A 196 -1.73 -33.74 10.73
#